data_AF-A0A9Q0HQE8-F1
#
_entry.id   AF-A0A9Q0HQE8-F1
#
_cell.length_a   1.000
_cell.length_b   1.000
_cell.length_c   1.000
_cell.angle_alpha   90.00
_cell.angle_beta   90.00
_cell.angle_gamma   90.00
#
_symmetry.space_group_name_H-M   'P 1'
#
loop_
_entity.id
_entity.type
_entity.pdbx_description
1 polymer ?
#
loop_
_entity_poly.entity_id
_entity_poly.type
_entity_poly.pdbx_seq_one_letter_code
_entity_poly.pdbx_strand_id
1 'polypeptide(L)'
;MEGDYANSQLKHRREGDMEAEVGCSRSAIDSSNIGFQLLKKCGWKEGTGLGASEQGRLEPIETRVKNNKRGLGADRKNKKPKVQKDPPNPEVNAPKKLTKKAKLATKRLKKLQEEEKRLQEKEFEREFFRMFWPDNV
;
A
#
# COMPACT_ATOMS: atom_id res chain seq x y z
N MET A 1 33.62 22.90 6.60
CA MET A 1 33.13 21.97 7.62
C MET A 1 31.74 22.45 8.02
N GLU A 2 30.72 22.12 7.23
CA GLU A 2 29.29 22.34 7.53
C GLU A 2 28.52 22.06 6.23
N GLY A 3 27.61 21.09 6.20
CA GLY A 3 26.72 20.95 5.03
C GLY A 3 25.93 19.65 4.86
N ASP A 4 26.43 18.50 5.32
CA ASP A 4 25.84 17.21 4.89
C ASP A 4 24.94 16.52 5.94
N TYR A 5 24.68 17.15 7.09
CA TYR A 5 23.98 16.48 8.20
C TYR A 5 22.45 16.61 8.17
N ALA A 6 21.87 17.36 7.22
CA ALA A 6 20.43 17.70 7.25
C ALA A 6 19.52 16.71 6.50
N ASN A 7 20.04 15.67 5.83
CA ASN A 7 19.22 14.78 4.98
C ASN A 7 19.24 13.29 5.38
N SER A 8 19.71 12.97 6.60
CA SER A 8 19.62 11.61 7.14
C SER A 8 18.36 11.38 8.01
N GLN A 9 17.68 12.43 8.46
CA GLN A 9 16.62 12.34 9.49
C GLN A 9 15.16 12.29 8.98
N LEU A 10 14.90 12.15 7.68
CA LEU A 10 13.52 12.07 7.14
C LEU A 10 13.16 10.69 6.57
N LYS A 11 13.94 9.64 6.89
CA LYS A 11 13.73 8.28 6.37
C LYS A 11 13.16 7.28 7.37
N HIS A 12 12.85 7.71 8.59
CA HIS A 12 12.17 6.89 9.61
C HIS A 12 10.79 7.44 9.95
N ARG A 13 9.87 7.46 8.97
CA ARG A 13 8.44 7.51 9.31
C ARG A 13 7.58 7.00 8.14
N ARG A 14 7.17 5.74 8.28
CA ARG A 14 6.04 5.00 7.67
C ARG A 14 6.44 3.54 7.41
N GLU A 15 7.16 2.94 8.34
CA GLU A 15 6.92 1.54 8.66
C GLU A 15 5.89 1.56 9.77
N GLY A 16 4.69 1.18 9.39
CA GLY A 16 3.50 1.20 10.21
C GLY A 16 2.51 0.25 9.56
N ASP A 17 2.99 -0.95 9.23
CA ASP A 17 2.14 -2.13 9.24
C ASP A 17 1.78 -2.32 10.71
N MET A 18 0.87 -1.47 11.22
CA MET A 18 0.10 -1.74 12.41
C MET A 18 -0.70 -2.96 12.01
N GLU A 19 -0.18 -4.14 12.34
CA GLU A 19 -1.01 -5.33 12.45
C GLU A 19 -2.08 -4.93 13.45
N ALA A 20 -3.23 -4.57 12.91
CA ALA A 20 -4.41 -4.34 13.70
C ALA A 20 -4.72 -5.72 14.28
N GLU A 21 -4.20 -5.97 15.48
CA GLU A 21 -4.62 -6.99 16.43
C GLU A 21 -6.10 -6.73 16.74
N VAL A 22 -6.95 -7.01 15.75
CA VAL A 22 -8.40 -7.06 15.88
C VAL A 22 -8.72 -8.55 15.87
N GLY A 23 -8.24 -9.22 16.91
CA GLY A 23 -8.50 -10.61 17.21
C GLY A 23 -8.96 -10.70 18.65
N CYS A 24 -10.00 -11.48 18.90
CA CYS A 24 -10.39 -11.87 20.25
C CYS A 24 -9.13 -12.32 20.99
N SER A 25 -8.81 -11.68 22.12
CA SER A 25 -7.68 -12.09 22.95
C SER A 25 -7.82 -13.58 23.21
N ARG A 26 -6.76 -14.37 22.96
CA ARG A 26 -6.72 -15.84 23.17
C ARG A 26 -6.91 -16.25 24.65
N SER A 27 -7.17 -15.29 25.51
CA SER A 27 -7.41 -15.41 26.93
C SER A 27 -8.91 -15.45 27.20
N ALA A 28 -9.32 -16.24 28.20
CA ALA A 28 -10.70 -16.28 28.65
C ALA A 28 -11.21 -14.88 29.05
N ILE A 29 -12.52 -14.65 28.84
CA ILE A 29 -13.18 -13.42 29.27
C ILE A 29 -13.17 -13.39 30.80
N ASP A 30 -12.78 -12.26 31.38
CA ASP A 30 -12.71 -12.13 32.84
C ASP A 30 -14.10 -12.26 33.52
N SER A 31 -14.09 -12.79 34.73
CA SER A 31 -15.27 -13.00 35.56
C SER A 31 -16.01 -11.72 35.97
N SER A 32 -15.32 -10.57 35.99
CA SER A 32 -15.94 -9.26 36.22
C SER A 32 -16.81 -8.80 35.04
N ASN A 33 -16.64 -9.40 33.86
CA ASN A 33 -17.41 -9.04 32.68
C ASN A 33 -18.89 -9.37 32.85
N ILE A 34 -19.76 -8.40 32.57
CA ILE A 34 -21.21 -8.55 32.71
C ILE A 34 -21.74 -9.70 31.85
N GLY A 35 -21.23 -9.87 30.62
CA GLY A 35 -21.60 -10.97 29.73
C GLY A 35 -21.22 -12.33 30.29
N PHE A 36 -20.04 -12.45 30.91
CA PHE A 36 -19.62 -13.68 31.59
C PHE A 36 -20.58 -14.03 32.73
N GLN A 37 -20.92 -13.07 33.59
CA GLN A 37 -21.84 -13.29 34.71
C GLN A 37 -23.25 -13.68 34.24
N LEU A 38 -23.75 -13.05 33.17
CA LEU A 38 -25.05 -13.39 32.59
C LEU A 38 -25.07 -14.82 32.05
N LEU A 39 -24.05 -15.23 31.29
CA LEU A 39 -23.94 -16.59 30.78
C LEU A 39 -23.96 -17.62 31.92
N LYS A 40 -23.15 -17.38 32.97
CA LYS A 40 -23.11 -18.24 34.16
C LYS A 40 -24.48 -18.33 34.84
N LYS A 41 -25.19 -17.21 34.99
CA LYS A 41 -26.56 -17.18 35.55
C LYS A 41 -27.57 -17.95 34.70
N CYS A 42 -27.41 -17.94 33.39
CA CYS A 42 -28.22 -18.74 32.46
C CYS A 42 -27.85 -20.22 32.42
N GLY A 43 -26.92 -20.68 33.26
CA GLY A 43 -26.53 -22.09 33.37
C GLY A 43 -25.39 -22.51 32.44
N TRP A 44 -24.77 -21.57 31.71
CA TRP A 44 -23.55 -21.87 30.96
C TRP A 44 -22.38 -22.11 31.92
N LYS A 45 -21.50 -23.05 31.57
CA LYS A 45 -20.33 -23.42 32.35
C LYS A 45 -19.07 -22.99 31.60
N GLU A 46 -18.11 -22.48 32.35
CA GLU A 46 -16.84 -22.07 31.77
C GLU A 46 -16.11 -23.29 31.21
N GLY A 47 -15.54 -23.15 30.02
CA GLY A 47 -14.87 -24.24 29.30
C GLY A 47 -15.81 -25.16 28.52
N THR A 48 -17.13 -24.96 28.57
CA THR A 48 -18.09 -25.75 27.75
C THR A 48 -18.66 -24.95 26.59
N GLY A 49 -18.99 -25.66 25.50
CA GLY A 49 -19.61 -25.06 24.33
C GLY A 49 -21.05 -24.64 24.60
N LEU A 50 -21.59 -23.74 23.79
CA LEU A 50 -23.00 -23.36 23.87
C LEU A 50 -23.90 -24.40 23.17
N GLY A 51 -25.16 -24.52 23.62
CA GLY A 51 -26.16 -25.41 23.05
C GLY A 51 -26.56 -26.56 23.96
N ALA A 52 -27.62 -27.28 23.61
CA ALA A 52 -28.24 -28.32 24.45
C ALA A 52 -27.29 -29.47 24.82
N SER A 53 -26.33 -29.78 23.96
CA SER A 53 -25.32 -30.82 24.18
C SER A 53 -23.91 -30.23 24.24
N GLU A 54 -23.79 -28.94 24.59
CA GLU A 54 -22.51 -28.21 24.65
C GLU A 54 -21.72 -28.24 23.32
N GLN A 55 -22.43 -28.40 22.19
CA GLN A 55 -21.85 -28.66 20.87
C GLN A 55 -21.25 -27.42 20.18
N GLY A 56 -21.48 -26.24 20.74
CA GLY A 56 -20.98 -24.97 20.22
C GLY A 56 -19.45 -24.89 20.30
N ARG A 57 -18.85 -24.08 19.43
CA ARG A 57 -17.41 -23.83 19.45
C ARG A 57 -16.99 -23.11 20.73
N LEU A 58 -15.88 -23.55 21.31
CA LEU A 58 -15.22 -22.88 22.43
C LEU A 58 -14.49 -21.62 21.96
N GLU A 59 -13.81 -21.73 20.82
CA GLU A 59 -12.99 -20.66 20.27
C GLU A 59 -13.72 -19.89 19.16
N PRO A 60 -13.60 -18.54 19.15
CA PRO A 60 -14.09 -17.69 18.08
C PRO A 60 -13.57 -18.10 16.71
N ILE A 61 -14.29 -17.69 15.65
CA ILE A 61 -13.85 -17.93 14.29
C ILE A 61 -12.76 -16.92 13.92
N GLU A 62 -11.58 -17.42 13.54
CA GLU A 62 -10.52 -16.57 13.01
C GLU A 62 -10.98 -15.89 11.72
N THR A 63 -10.83 -14.57 11.67
CA THR A 63 -11.11 -13.79 10.47
C THR A 63 -9.83 -13.17 9.94
N ARG A 64 -9.79 -12.92 8.63
CA ARG A 64 -8.65 -12.24 7.99
C ARG A 64 -9.10 -10.87 7.55
N VAL A 65 -8.41 -9.83 8.04
CA VAL A 65 -8.65 -8.46 7.59
C VAL A 65 -8.22 -8.35 6.12
N LYS A 66 -9.09 -7.79 5.29
CA LYS A 66 -8.81 -7.57 3.87
C LYS A 66 -8.15 -6.20 3.69
N ASN A 67 -6.83 -6.17 3.60
CA ASN A 67 -6.08 -4.92 3.40
C ASN A 67 -6.07 -4.42 1.94
N ASN A 68 -6.63 -5.19 0.98
CA ASN A 68 -6.62 -4.82 -0.43
C ASN A 68 -7.99 -4.30 -0.91
N LYS A 69 -7.98 -3.47 -1.95
CA LYS A 69 -9.20 -2.94 -2.58
C LYS A 69 -9.68 -3.75 -3.78
N ARG A 70 -9.14 -4.95 -4.00
CA ARG A 70 -9.46 -5.77 -5.18
C ARG A 70 -10.75 -6.55 -4.96
N GLY A 71 -11.47 -6.86 -6.04
CA GLY A 71 -12.63 -7.73 -6.00
C GLY A 71 -12.28 -9.15 -5.52
N LEU A 72 -13.29 -9.87 -5.02
CA LEU A 72 -13.18 -11.31 -4.77
C LEU A 72 -12.92 -12.02 -6.11
N GLY A 73 -12.11 -13.07 -6.11
CA GLY A 73 -11.72 -13.80 -7.34
C GLY A 73 -10.67 -13.11 -8.21
N ALA A 74 -10.25 -11.88 -7.90
CA ALA A 74 -9.24 -11.18 -8.71
C ALA A 74 -7.85 -11.83 -8.57
N ASP A 75 -7.22 -12.21 -9.69
CA ASP A 75 -5.94 -12.94 -9.74
C ASP A 75 -4.87 -12.39 -8.81
N ARG A 76 -4.47 -13.15 -7.79
CA ARG A 76 -3.41 -12.72 -6.88
C ARG A 76 -2.11 -12.70 -7.68
N LYS A 77 -1.53 -11.52 -7.91
CA LYS A 77 -0.13 -11.47 -8.39
C LYS A 77 0.71 -12.07 -7.28
N ASN A 78 1.17 -13.31 -7.47
CA ASN A 78 2.09 -13.96 -6.57
C ASN A 78 3.31 -13.05 -6.44
N LYS A 79 3.42 -12.36 -5.29
CA LYS A 79 4.67 -11.72 -4.92
C LYS A 79 5.64 -12.87 -4.71
N LYS A 80 6.48 -13.14 -5.72
CA LYS A 80 7.59 -14.08 -5.56
C LYS A 80 8.31 -13.69 -4.26
N PRO A 81 8.60 -14.63 -3.35
CA PRO A 81 9.41 -14.32 -2.18
C PRO A 81 10.69 -13.67 -2.69
N LYS A 82 11.07 -12.52 -2.11
CA LYS A 82 12.36 -11.92 -2.38
C LYS A 82 13.39 -12.83 -1.72
N VAL A 83 13.83 -13.85 -2.46
CA VAL A 83 15.04 -14.62 -2.15
C VAL A 83 16.15 -13.58 -1.99
N GLN A 84 16.72 -13.51 -0.79
CA GLN A 84 17.94 -12.77 -0.51
C GLN A 84 18.98 -13.30 -1.49
N LYS A 85 19.50 -12.43 -2.37
CA LYS A 85 20.50 -12.82 -3.35
C LYS A 85 21.87 -12.73 -2.68
N ASP A 86 22.52 -13.86 -2.51
CA ASP A 86 23.98 -13.99 -2.49
C ASP A 86 24.58 -13.39 -3.79
N PRO A 87 25.87 -12.99 -3.81
CA PRO A 87 26.45 -12.20 -4.91
C PRO A 87 26.45 -12.91 -6.28
N PRO A 88 26.50 -12.15 -7.40
CA PRO A 88 26.01 -12.61 -8.71
C PRO A 88 27.07 -13.31 -9.59
N ASN A 89 26.70 -14.45 -10.18
CA ASN A 89 27.30 -14.98 -11.42
C ASN A 89 26.58 -14.34 -12.64
N PRO A 90 27.27 -13.79 -13.66
CA PRO A 90 26.60 -13.17 -14.80
C PRO A 90 26.04 -14.26 -15.72
N GLU A 91 25.10 -13.84 -16.57
CA GLU A 91 24.57 -14.61 -17.72
C GLU A 91 23.37 -15.51 -17.43
N VAL A 92 22.14 -14.96 -17.53
CA VAL A 92 21.25 -15.12 -18.70
C VAL A 92 19.93 -14.35 -18.53
N ASN A 93 19.63 -13.53 -19.55
CA ASN A 93 18.37 -12.92 -20.00
C ASN A 93 17.12 -12.89 -19.07
N ALA A 94 16.77 -11.69 -18.58
CA ALA A 94 15.47 -11.36 -18.00
C ALA A 94 15.03 -9.92 -18.41
N PRO A 95 13.72 -9.61 -18.54
CA PRO A 95 13.26 -8.32 -19.05
C PRO A 95 13.70 -7.17 -18.14
N LYS A 96 14.40 -6.19 -18.74
CA LYS A 96 15.03 -5.04 -18.09
C LYS A 96 14.00 -4.23 -17.29
N LYS A 97 13.93 -4.41 -15.97
CA LYS A 97 13.23 -3.48 -15.07
C LYS A 97 13.96 -2.14 -15.13
N LEU A 98 13.41 -1.18 -15.88
CA LEU A 98 13.91 0.18 -16.00
C LEU A 98 14.20 0.76 -14.61
N THR A 99 15.48 0.94 -14.33
CA THR A 99 16.01 1.44 -13.08
C THR A 99 15.38 2.81 -12.76
N LYS A 100 15.27 3.16 -11.46
CA LYS A 100 14.65 4.43 -11.03
C LYS A 100 15.28 5.66 -11.72
N LYS A 101 16.57 5.58 -12.08
CA LYS A 101 17.29 6.60 -12.85
C LYS A 101 16.76 6.77 -14.28
N ALA A 102 16.45 5.68 -14.98
CA ALA A 102 15.87 5.72 -16.33
C ALA A 102 14.50 6.43 -16.34
N LYS A 103 13.64 6.14 -15.34
CA LYS A 103 12.33 6.81 -15.19
C LYS A 103 12.45 8.31 -14.94
N LEU A 104 13.47 8.74 -14.19
CA LEU A 104 13.71 10.16 -13.92
C LEU A 104 14.22 10.90 -15.17
N ALA A 105 15.10 10.27 -15.95
CA ALA A 105 15.57 10.81 -17.22
C ALA A 105 14.42 10.97 -18.23
N THR A 106 13.55 9.97 -18.37
CA THR A 106 12.36 10.06 -19.23
C THR A 106 11.40 11.17 -18.78
N LYS A 107 11.19 11.34 -17.46
CA LYS A 107 10.34 12.42 -16.94
C LYS A 107 10.89 13.81 -17.25
N ARG A 108 12.22 13.98 -17.17
CA ARG A 108 12.89 15.26 -17.52
C ARG A 108 12.79 15.56 -19.01
N LEU A 109 13.03 14.56 -19.86
CA LEU A 109 12.90 14.71 -21.31
C LEU A 109 11.47 15.07 -21.72
N LYS A 110 10.47 14.41 -21.13
CA LYS A 110 9.06 14.71 -21.40
C LYS A 110 8.68 16.15 -21.00
N LYS A 111 9.23 16.65 -19.89
CA LYS A 111 8.95 18.02 -19.43
C LYS A 111 9.58 19.07 -20.34
N LEU A 112 10.79 18.83 -20.86
CA LEU A 112 11.43 19.71 -21.84
C LEU A 112 10.67 19.74 -23.17
N GLN A 113 10.21 18.60 -23.66
CA GLN A 113 9.39 18.54 -24.88
C GLN A 113 8.06 19.29 -24.75
N GLU A 114 7.45 19.27 -23.57
CA GLU A 114 6.21 20.00 -23.30
C GLU A 114 6.44 21.52 -23.25
N GLU A 115 7.54 21.98 -22.65
CA GLU A 115 7.91 23.39 -22.67
C GLU A 115 8.26 23.90 -24.07
N GLU A 116 8.98 23.09 -24.86
CA GLU A 116 9.29 23.39 -26.25
C GLU A 116 8.02 23.48 -27.10
N LYS A 117 7.09 22.52 -26.98
CA LYS A 117 5.79 22.58 -27.65
C LYS A 117 4.99 23.81 -27.24
N ARG A 118 4.97 24.15 -25.96
CA ARG A 118 4.29 25.35 -25.48
C ARG A 118 4.91 26.64 -26.04
N LEU A 119 6.23 26.67 -26.19
CA LEU A 119 6.91 27.80 -26.84
C LEU A 119 6.61 27.84 -28.34
N GLN A 120 6.61 26.69 -29.02
CA GLN A 120 6.22 26.60 -30.42
C GLN A 120 4.76 27.00 -30.63
N GLU A 121 3.84 26.62 -29.75
CA GLU A 121 2.44 27.02 -29.83
C GLU A 121 2.28 28.52 -29.60
N LYS A 122 2.99 29.11 -28.63
CA LYS A 122 2.99 30.57 -28.43
C LYS A 122 3.61 31.33 -29.59
N GLU A 123 4.69 30.80 -30.14
CA GLU A 123 5.36 31.38 -31.30
C GLU A 123 4.49 31.23 -32.55
N PHE A 124 3.88 30.06 -32.75
CA PHE A 124 2.87 29.81 -33.78
C PHE A 124 1.68 30.74 -33.63
N GLU A 125 1.14 30.90 -32.43
CA GLU A 125 -0.01 31.79 -32.18
C GLU A 125 0.36 33.25 -32.46
N ARG A 126 1.55 33.70 -32.04
CA ARG A 126 2.07 35.04 -32.34
C ARG A 126 2.27 35.25 -33.85
N GLU A 127 2.86 34.28 -34.53
CA GLU A 127 3.10 34.32 -35.99
C GLU A 127 1.81 34.19 -36.79
N PHE A 128 0.89 33.33 -36.37
CA PHE A 128 -0.44 33.14 -36.94
C PHE A 128 -1.26 34.42 -36.83
N PHE A 129 -1.25 35.08 -35.67
CA PHE A 129 -1.93 36.36 -35.48
C PHE A 129 -1.29 37.46 -36.34
N ARG A 130 0.03 37.52 -36.40
CA ARG A 130 0.78 38.45 -37.28
C ARG A 130 0.43 38.26 -38.75
N MET A 131 0.21 37.02 -39.19
CA MET A 131 -0.08 36.68 -40.59
C MET A 131 -1.56 36.84 -40.97
N PHE A 132 -2.48 36.60 -40.03
CA PHE A 132 -3.92 36.52 -40.33
C PHE A 132 -4.73 37.69 -39.77
N TRP A 133 -4.19 38.46 -38.83
CA TRP A 133 -4.85 39.66 -38.24
C TRP A 133 -3.85 40.82 -38.04
N PRO A 134 -3.48 41.54 -39.11
CA PRO A 134 -2.40 42.54 -39.07
C PRO A 134 -2.67 43.81 -38.24
N ASP A 135 -3.95 44.15 -38.02
CA ASP A 135 -4.36 45.49 -37.55
C ASP A 135 -4.71 45.58 -36.06
N ASN A 136 -4.06 44.80 -35.18
CA ASN A 136 -4.27 44.91 -33.73
C ASN A 136 -2.97 45.00 -32.90
N VAL A 137 -1.98 45.73 -33.45
CA VAL A 137 -0.88 46.36 -32.71
C VAL A 137 -1.11 47.86 -32.64
#